data_AF-A0A1X7SUS2-F1
#
_entry.id   AF-A0A1X7SUS2-F1
#
_cell.length_a   1.000
_cell.length_b   1.000
_cell.length_c   1.000
_cell.angle_alpha   90.00
_cell.angle_beta   90.00
_cell.angle_gamma   90.00
#
_symmetry.space_group_name_H-M   'P 1'
#
loop_
_entity.id
_entity.type
_entity.pdbx_description
1 polymer ?
#
loop_
_entity_poly.entity_id
_entity_poly.type
_entity_poly.pdbx_seq_one_letter_code
_entity_poly.pdbx_strand_id
1 'polypeptide(L)'
;EEPLKLRDLYKVIKSLKDNDYDVSTWSGLCLALGLSQPTINTIKKDEMDSNDRLRSCLYQWLNRIDQVDEFGGATWASLVTALENIGQKPVAEKLKERTK
;
A
#
# COMPACT_ATOMS: atom_id res chain seq x y z
N GLU A 1 -0.69 12.20 -12.60
CA GLU A 1 0.31 11.16 -12.32
C GLU A 1 -0.05 9.92 -13.12
N GLU A 2 0.92 9.16 -13.64
CA GLU A 2 0.63 7.89 -14.31
C GLU A 2 0.26 6.81 -13.28
N PRO A 3 -0.75 5.95 -13.54
CA PRO A 3 -1.08 4.86 -12.65
C PRO A 3 0.05 3.83 -12.59
N LEU A 4 0.35 3.37 -11.39
CA LEU A 4 1.17 2.20 -11.15
C LEU A 4 0.47 0.95 -11.68
N LYS A 5 1.28 0.04 -12.21
CA LYS A 5 0.84 -1.23 -12.79
C LYS A 5 1.35 -2.36 -11.92
N LEU A 6 0.83 -3.56 -12.15
CA LEU A 6 1.22 -4.76 -11.41
C LEU A 6 2.74 -5.03 -11.42
N ARG A 7 3.41 -4.69 -12.54
CA ARG A 7 4.88 -4.81 -12.68
C ARG A 7 5.66 -3.92 -11.71
N ASP A 8 5.04 -2.87 -11.18
CA ASP A 8 5.65 -1.92 -10.25
C ASP A 8 5.60 -2.42 -8.80
N LEU A 9 4.96 -3.56 -8.53
CA LEU A 9 4.84 -4.14 -7.18
C LEU A 9 6.20 -4.22 -6.44
N TYR A 10 7.24 -4.73 -7.12
CA TYR A 10 8.57 -4.81 -6.53
C TYR A 10 9.13 -3.42 -6.17
N LYS A 11 8.92 -2.43 -7.04
CA LYS A 11 9.37 -1.04 -6.82
C LYS A 11 8.66 -0.42 -5.62
N VAL A 12 7.36 -0.66 -5.47
CA VAL A 12 6.57 -0.17 -4.33
C VAL A 12 7.05 -0.80 -3.02
N ILE A 13 7.16 -2.13 -2.97
CA ILE A 13 7.63 -2.86 -1.78
C ILE A 13 9.03 -2.40 -1.37
N LYS A 14 9.95 -2.31 -2.34
CA LYS A 14 11.31 -1.84 -2.08
C LYS A 14 11.30 -0.42 -1.51
N SER A 15 10.46 0.46 -2.06
CA SER A 15 10.39 1.84 -1.59
C SER A 15 9.84 1.94 -0.16
N LEU A 16 8.88 1.11 0.24
CA LEU A 16 8.43 1.06 1.64
C LEU A 16 9.54 0.56 2.57
N LYS A 17 10.26 -0.50 2.16
CA LYS A 17 11.37 -1.08 2.95
C LYS A 17 12.55 -0.13 3.11
N ASP A 18 12.97 0.53 2.03
CA ASP A 18 14.07 1.51 2.04
C ASP A 18 13.77 2.73 2.93
N ASN A 19 12.50 2.95 3.29
CA ASN A 19 12.05 4.08 4.09
C ASN A 19 11.57 3.67 5.49
N ASP A 20 11.95 2.48 5.96
CA ASP A 20 11.69 1.97 7.32
C ASP A 20 10.19 1.83 7.65
N TYR A 21 9.37 1.46 6.66
CA TYR A 21 7.95 1.21 6.88
C TYR A 21 7.73 0.10 7.92
N ASP A 22 6.97 0.41 8.97
CA ASP A 22 6.55 -0.60 9.95
C ASP A 22 5.47 -1.54 9.35
N VAL A 23 5.94 -2.73 8.96
CA VAL A 23 5.13 -3.79 8.34
C VAL A 23 3.96 -4.26 9.20
N SER A 24 3.99 -4.06 10.52
CA SER A 24 2.87 -4.42 11.40
C SER A 24 1.58 -3.64 11.06
N THR A 25 1.73 -2.45 10.47
CA THR A 25 0.63 -1.56 10.08
C THR A 25 -0.02 -1.89 8.74
N TRP A 26 0.41 -2.98 8.07
CA TRP A 26 -0.06 -3.37 6.72
C TRP A 26 -1.58 -3.38 6.57
N SER A 27 -2.33 -3.85 7.58
CA SER A 27 -3.79 -3.93 7.48
C SER A 27 -4.46 -2.55 7.47
N GLY A 28 -3.90 -1.58 8.20
CA GLY A 28 -4.34 -0.19 8.14
C GLY A 28 -4.01 0.44 6.79
N LEU A 29 -2.83 0.13 6.25
CA LEU A 29 -2.44 0.59 4.91
C LEU A 29 -3.41 0.09 3.84
N CYS A 30 -3.78 -1.20 3.84
CA CYS A 30 -4.73 -1.75 2.88
C CYS A 30 -6.07 -1.01 2.91
N LEU A 31 -6.58 -0.75 4.11
CA LEU A 31 -7.85 -0.06 4.29
C LEU A 31 -7.77 1.37 3.77
N ALA A 32 -6.68 2.08 4.08
CA ALA A 32 -6.43 3.44 3.60
C ALA A 32 -6.20 3.51 2.07
N LEU A 33 -5.84 2.40 1.44
CA LEU A 33 -5.72 2.25 -0.02
C LEU A 33 -7.04 1.84 -0.70
N GLY A 34 -8.12 1.65 0.05
CA GLY A 34 -9.44 1.30 -0.49
C GLY A 34 -9.75 -0.19 -0.57
N LEU A 35 -8.95 -1.07 0.05
CA LEU A 35 -9.28 -2.49 0.17
C LEU A 35 -10.35 -2.69 1.24
N SER A 36 -11.31 -3.57 0.96
CA SER A 36 -12.41 -3.88 1.86
C SER A 36 -11.97 -4.78 3.01
N GLN A 37 -12.69 -4.72 4.15
CA GLN A 37 -12.42 -5.59 5.30
C GLN A 37 -12.48 -7.09 4.96
N PRO A 38 -13.42 -7.58 4.12
CA PRO A 38 -13.41 -8.96 3.64
C PRO A 38 -12.10 -9.34 2.95
N THR A 39 -11.61 -8.51 2.03
CA THR A 39 -10.34 -8.71 1.33
C THR A 39 -9.16 -8.81 2.31
N ILE A 40 -9.09 -7.88 3.26
CA ILE A 40 -8.04 -7.86 4.29
C ILE A 40 -8.11 -9.13 5.16
N ASN A 41 -9.31 -9.63 5.46
CA ASN A 41 -9.49 -10.86 6.23
C ASN A 41 -9.03 -12.11 5.47
N THR A 42 -9.20 -12.14 4.14
CA THR A 42 -8.64 -13.21 3.29
C THR A 42 -7.11 -13.19 3.34
N ILE A 43 -6.49 -12.02 3.14
CA ILE A 43 -5.02 -11.86 3.25
C ILE A 43 -4.51 -12.31 4.63
N LYS A 44 -5.24 -12.00 5.71
CA LYS A 44 -4.87 -12.44 7.08
C LYS A 44 -4.84 -13.96 7.22
N LYS A 45 -5.73 -14.68 6.55
CA LYS A 45 -5.88 -16.14 6.65
C LYS A 45 -4.88 -16.88 5.77
N ASP A 46 -4.61 -16.36 4.58
CA ASP A 46 -3.82 -17.06 3.57
C ASP A 46 -2.30 -16.96 3.82
N GLU A 47 -1.86 -15.96 4.59
CA GLU A 47 -0.44 -15.65 4.76
C GLU A 47 0.03 -15.72 6.23
N MET A 48 1.23 -16.25 6.44
CA MET A 48 1.82 -16.41 7.78
C MET A 48 2.62 -15.18 8.26
N ASP A 49 3.32 -14.47 7.37
CA ASP A 49 4.17 -13.32 7.71
C ASP A 49 3.54 -11.97 7.33
N SER A 50 3.81 -10.92 8.09
CA SER A 50 3.36 -9.56 7.82
C SER A 50 3.88 -9.01 6.48
N ASN A 51 5.07 -9.42 6.04
CA ASN A 51 5.65 -9.05 4.74
C ASN A 51 4.86 -9.66 3.58
N ASP A 52 4.46 -10.92 3.69
CA ASP A 52 3.66 -11.58 2.67
C ASP A 52 2.26 -10.95 2.60
N ARG A 53 1.68 -10.63 3.75
CA ARG A 53 0.43 -9.87 3.85
C ARG A 53 0.52 -8.49 3.21
N LEU A 54 1.60 -7.74 3.46
CA LEU A 54 1.86 -6.46 2.80
C LEU A 54 2.00 -6.64 1.28
N ARG A 55 2.70 -7.67 0.83
CA ARG A 55 2.84 -7.96 -0.61
C ARG A 55 1.49 -8.25 -1.26
N SER A 56 0.68 -9.10 -0.65
CA SER A 56 -0.67 -9.44 -1.14
C SER A 56 -1.62 -8.25 -1.11
N CYS A 57 -1.49 -7.37 -0.11
CA CYS A 57 -2.20 -6.10 -0.04
C CYS A 57 -1.86 -5.18 -1.22
N LEU A 58 -0.58 -4.95 -1.48
CA LEU A 58 -0.12 -4.08 -2.56
C LEU A 58 -0.42 -4.68 -3.93
N TYR A 59 -0.37 -6.01 -4.06
CA TYR A 59 -0.79 -6.71 -5.28
C TYR A 59 -2.27 -6.42 -5.59
N GLN A 60 -3.14 -6.49 -4.59
CA GLN A 60 -4.56 -6.21 -4.74
C GLN A 60 -4.84 -4.74 -5.02
N TRP A 61 -4.15 -3.82 -4.33
CA TRP A 61 -4.20 -2.39 -4.63
C TRP A 61 -3.79 -2.06 -6.08
N LEU A 62 -2.70 -2.65 -6.59
CA LEU A 62 -2.26 -2.46 -7.98
C LEU A 62 -3.21 -3.06 -9.02
N ASN A 63 -4.01 -4.07 -8.63
CA ASN A 63 -5.11 -4.60 -9.45
C ASN A 63 -6.38 -3.73 -9.37
N ARG A 64 -6.36 -2.65 -8.58
CA ARG A 64 -7.48 -1.69 -8.45
C ARG A 64 -8.80 -2.38 -8.06
N ILE A 65 -8.71 -3.37 -7.19
CA ILE A 65 -9.91 -4.06 -6.69
C ILE A 65 -10.64 -3.20 -5.65
N ASP A 66 -11.83 -3.63 -5.23
CA ASP A 66 -12.64 -2.96 -4.22
C ASP A 66 -12.83 -1.46 -4.54
N GLN A 67 -12.52 -0.57 -3.59
CA GLN A 67 -12.74 0.88 -3.70
C GLN A 67 -11.46 1.64 -4.03
N VAL A 68 -10.40 0.98 -4.49
CA VAL A 68 -9.09 1.62 -4.75
C VAL A 68 -9.23 2.89 -5.61
N ASP A 69 -10.13 2.87 -6.58
CA ASP A 69 -10.35 3.99 -7.50
C ASP A 69 -10.99 5.21 -6.82
N GLU A 70 -11.84 4.99 -5.83
CA GLU A 70 -12.44 6.04 -4.99
C GLU A 70 -11.40 6.65 -4.03
N PHE A 71 -10.34 5.90 -3.72
CA PHE A 71 -9.24 6.30 -2.84
C PHE A 71 -8.03 6.88 -3.61
N GLY A 72 -8.26 7.36 -4.84
CA GLY A 72 -7.23 8.00 -5.67
C GLY A 72 -6.48 7.05 -6.62
N GLY A 73 -6.89 5.78 -6.68
CA GLY A 73 -6.34 4.76 -7.56
C GLY A 73 -4.98 4.23 -7.12
N ALA A 74 -4.34 3.46 -7.99
CA ALA A 74 -2.99 2.94 -7.78
C ALA A 74 -1.93 3.97 -8.23
N THR A 75 -1.62 4.98 -7.42
CA THR A 75 -0.60 6.01 -7.71
C THR A 75 0.35 6.20 -6.54
N TRP A 76 1.48 6.90 -6.72
CA TRP A 76 2.31 7.22 -5.55
C TRP A 76 1.62 8.24 -4.65
N ALA A 77 0.85 9.18 -5.23
CA ALA A 77 0.09 10.13 -4.44
C ALA A 77 -0.89 9.46 -3.47
N SER A 78 -1.66 8.46 -3.94
CA SER A 78 -2.61 7.75 -3.06
C SER A 78 -1.87 6.91 -2.00
N LEU A 79 -0.71 6.32 -2.33
CA LEU A 79 0.13 5.63 -1.36
C LEU A 79 0.67 6.57 -0.29
N VAL A 80 1.16 7.75 -0.67
CA VAL A 80 1.65 8.78 0.28
C VAL A 80 0.52 9.22 1.20
N THR A 81 -0.66 9.56 0.65
CA THR A 81 -1.84 9.93 1.45
C THR A 81 -2.27 8.80 2.39
N ALA A 82 -2.26 7.54 1.93
CA ALA A 82 -2.58 6.40 2.78
C ALA A 82 -1.59 6.24 3.94
N LEU A 83 -0.28 6.43 3.69
CA LEU A 83 0.76 6.41 4.73
C LEU A 83 0.59 7.55 5.75
N GLU A 84 0.24 8.76 5.29
CA GLU A 84 -0.08 9.89 6.17
C GLU A 84 -1.26 9.56 7.09
N ASN A 85 -2.32 8.96 6.52
CA ASN A 85 -3.55 8.61 7.24
C ASN A 85 -3.32 7.56 8.35
N ILE A 86 -2.39 6.63 8.16
CA ILE A 86 -2.07 5.60 9.16
C ILE A 86 -0.96 6.02 10.13
N GLY A 87 -0.51 7.28 10.07
CA GLY A 87 0.51 7.82 10.97
C GLY A 87 1.96 7.50 10.57
N GLN A 88 2.19 6.86 9.41
CA GLN A 88 3.52 6.59 8.83
C GLN A 88 4.10 7.83 8.13
N LYS A 89 3.95 9.01 8.76
CA LYS A 89 4.36 10.30 8.19
C LYS A 89 5.83 10.35 7.74
N PRO A 90 6.81 9.81 8.50
CA PRO A 90 8.20 9.80 8.06
C PRO A 90 8.41 9.04 6.75
N VAL A 91 7.68 7.93 6.55
CA VAL A 91 7.73 7.14 5.31
C VAL A 91 7.10 7.93 4.17
N ALA A 92 5.94 8.55 4.42
CA ALA A 92 5.22 9.35 3.44
C ALA A 92 6.05 10.52 2.91
N GLU A 93 6.70 11.28 3.79
CA GLU A 93 7.55 12.42 3.40
C GLU A 93 8.73 11.98 2.53
N LYS A 94 9.45 10.91 2.91
CA LYS A 94 10.56 10.39 2.10
C LYS A 94 10.08 9.88 0.73
N LEU A 95 8.89 9.28 0.64
CA LEU A 95 8.30 8.86 -0.64
C LEU A 95 7.92 10.06 -1.51
N LYS A 96 7.31 11.08 -0.91
CA LYS A 96 6.88 12.31 -1.58
C LYS A 96 8.05 13.09 -2.18
N GLU A 97 9.21 13.09 -1.52
CA GLU A 97 10.44 13.68 -2.05
C GLU A 97 10.98 12.94 -3.29
N ARG A 98 10.77 11.61 -3.37
CA ARG A 98 11.19 10.77 -4.50
C ARG A 98 10.26 10.84 -5.71
N THR A 99 9.02 11.27 -5.52
CA THR A 99 7.97 11.24 -6.56
C THR A 99 7.59 12.63 -7.07
N LYS A 100 8.26 13.69 -6.59
CA LYS A 100 8.32 15.02 -7.21
C LYS A 100 9.03 14.98 -8.56
#